data_AF-A0A6N2M1C3-F1
#
_entry.id   AF-A0A6N2M1C3-F1
#
_cell.length_a   1.000
_cell.length_b   1.000
_cell.length_c   1.000
_cell.angle_alpha   90.00
_cell.angle_beta   90.00
_cell.angle_gamma   90.00
#
_symmetry.space_group_name_H-M   'P 1'
#
loop_
_entity.id
_entity.type
_entity.pdbx_description
1 polymer ?
#
loop_
_entity_poly.entity_id
_entity_poly.type
_entity_poly.pdbx_seq_one_letter_code
_entity_poly.pdbx_strand_id
1 'polypeptide(L)'
;MNGDCRLDQALVRDKRWSNFELLCISKPRSKLPLGFGGKALVWLVESLKSRQEGCPDFILIDCPAGIDAGFITAITSANEAVLVTTPDITSLRDADRVVGLLECDESGYKDDC
;
A
#
# COMPACT_ATOMS: atom_id res chain seq x y z
N MET A 1 -4.48 -19.63 20.43
CA MET A 1 -4.53 -19.42 18.96
C MET A 1 -3.29 -18.61 18.60
N ASN A 2 -2.35 -19.19 17.83
CA ASN A 2 -0.96 -18.73 17.75
C ASN A 2 -0.70 -17.54 16.80
N GLY A 3 -1.71 -16.76 16.40
CA GLY A 3 -1.52 -15.50 15.65
C GLY A 3 -0.99 -15.63 14.22
N ASP A 4 -0.46 -16.80 13.83
CA ASP A 4 0.12 -17.05 12.52
C ASP A 4 -0.90 -17.68 11.57
N CYS A 5 -0.89 -17.25 10.31
CA CYS A 5 -1.67 -17.83 9.23
C CYS A 5 -0.89 -17.79 7.91
N ARG A 6 -1.24 -18.67 6.98
CA ARG A 6 -0.74 -18.60 5.59
C ARG A 6 -1.45 -17.48 4.85
N LEU A 7 -0.81 -16.92 3.83
CA LEU A 7 -1.38 -15.83 3.02
C LEU A 7 -2.78 -16.18 2.47
N ASP A 8 -2.95 -17.39 1.92
CA ASP A 8 -4.26 -17.84 1.39
C ASP A 8 -5.35 -17.98 2.47
N GLN A 9 -4.97 -18.14 3.74
CA GLN A 9 -5.93 -18.19 4.85
C GLN A 9 -6.34 -16.79 5.32
N ALA A 10 -5.50 -15.78 5.07
CA ALA A 10 -5.78 -14.39 5.41
C ALA A 10 -6.62 -13.68 4.34
N LEU A 11 -6.57 -14.17 3.10
CA LEU A 11 -7.33 -13.62 1.98
C LEU A 11 -8.81 -13.97 2.09
N VAL A 12 -9.66 -12.95 2.01
CA VAL A 12 -11.11 -13.07 2.06
C VAL A 12 -11.68 -12.84 0.68
N ARG A 13 -12.25 -13.88 0.06
CA ARG A 13 -12.96 -13.76 -1.21
C ARG A 13 -14.30 -13.05 -1.03
N ASP A 14 -14.60 -12.10 -1.92
CA ASP A 14 -15.93 -11.52 -1.98
C ASP A 14 -16.96 -12.56 -2.48
N LYS A 15 -18.17 -12.51 -1.93
CA LYS A 15 -19.22 -13.49 -2.24
C LYS A 15 -19.85 -13.30 -3.61
N ARG A 16 -19.82 -12.08 -4.14
CA ARG A 16 -20.42 -11.69 -5.41
C ARG A 16 -19.43 -11.79 -6.55
N TRP A 17 -18.14 -11.57 -6.27
CA TRP A 17 -17.08 -11.54 -7.27
C TRP A 17 -15.99 -12.54 -6.92
N SER A 18 -15.93 -13.64 -7.69
CA SER A 18 -14.97 -14.73 -7.47
C SER A 18 -13.52 -14.33 -7.75
N ASN A 19 -13.31 -13.24 -8.49
CA ASN A 19 -12.01 -12.67 -8.84
C ASN A 19 -11.59 -11.48 -7.94
N PHE A 20 -12.30 -11.26 -6.84
CA PHE A 20 -12.00 -10.19 -5.89
C PHE A 20 -11.68 -10.77 -4.52
N GLU A 21 -10.48 -10.47 -4.03
CA GLU A 21 -9.98 -10.89 -2.72
C GLU A 21 -9.59 -9.64 -1.92
N LEU A 22 -9.92 -9.64 -0.63
CA LEU A 22 -9.56 -8.60 0.33
C LEU A 22 -8.56 -9.16 1.33
N LEU A 23 -7.49 -8.40 1.57
CA LEU A 23 -6.52 -8.67 2.62
C LEU A 23 -6.52 -7.53 3.64
N CYS A 24 -6.90 -7.82 4.88
CA CYS A 24 -6.89 -6.83 5.95
C CYS A 24 -5.49 -6.77 6.59
N ILE A 25 -4.83 -5.62 6.48
CA ILE A 25 -3.53 -5.38 7.12
C ILE A 25 -3.75 -4.60 8.41
N SER A 26 -3.30 -5.14 9.55
CA SER A 26 -3.35 -4.41 10.80
C SER A 26 -2.20 -3.41 10.90
N LYS A 27 -2.47 -2.19 11.38
CA LYS A 27 -1.41 -1.27 11.80
C LYS A 27 -0.57 -1.96 12.89
N PRO A 28 0.75 -2.13 12.72
CA PRO A 28 1.59 -2.74 13.75
C PRO A 28 1.47 -1.91 15.04
N ARG A 29 1.11 -2.58 16.16
CA ARG A 29 0.92 -1.95 17.47
C ARG A 29 2.22 -1.39 18.06
N SER A 30 3.37 -1.89 17.63
CA SER A 30 4.68 -1.47 18.12
C SER A 30 5.33 -0.45 17.19
N LYS A 31 6.17 0.42 17.77
CA LYS A 31 7.10 1.34 17.09
C LYS A 31 8.16 0.56 16.30
N LEU A 32 7.75 -0.29 15.36
CA LEU A 32 8.67 -0.87 14.39
C LEU A 32 9.20 0.28 13.51
N PRO A 33 10.51 0.29 13.18
CA PRO A 33 11.08 1.30 12.30
C PRO A 33 10.27 1.37 11.00
N LEU A 34 10.08 2.57 10.47
CA LEU A 34 9.31 2.81 9.23
C LEU A 34 9.76 1.90 8.08
N GLY A 35 11.06 1.67 7.96
CA GLY A 35 11.65 0.76 6.97
C GLY A 35 11.24 -0.71 7.11
N PHE A 36 10.75 -1.15 8.27
CA PHE A 36 10.20 -2.49 8.45
C PHE A 36 8.81 -2.62 7.84
N GLY A 37 7.98 -1.57 7.95
CA GLY A 37 6.65 -1.54 7.34
C GLY A 37 6.71 -1.63 5.82
N GLY A 38 7.53 -0.78 5.19
CA GLY A 38 7.67 -0.75 3.73
C GLY A 38 8.20 -2.08 3.16
N LYS A 39 9.27 -2.64 3.75
CA LYS A 39 9.80 -3.94 3.32
C LYS A 39 8.80 -5.08 3.49
N ALA A 40 8.02 -5.06 4.58
CA ALA A 40 6.97 -6.07 4.80
C ALA A 40 5.86 -5.96 3.74
N LEU A 41 5.45 -4.74 3.38
CA LEU A 41 4.44 -4.53 2.34
C LEU A 41 4.94 -4.92 0.95
N VAL A 42 6.20 -4.59 0.61
CA VAL A 42 6.84 -5.06 -0.62
C VAL A 42 6.89 -6.58 -0.68
N TRP A 43 7.34 -7.24 0.39
CA TRP A 43 7.35 -8.71 0.46
C TRP A 43 5.95 -9.30 0.29
N LEU A 44 4.94 -8.67 0.89
CA LEU A 44 3.54 -9.10 0.78
C LEU A 44 3.03 -8.98 -0.67
N VAL A 45 3.29 -7.86 -1.33
CA VAL A 45 2.91 -7.63 -2.74
C VAL A 45 3.60 -8.64 -3.66
N GLU A 46 4.89 -8.89 -3.48
CA GLU A 46 5.62 -9.90 -4.26
C GLU A 46 5.12 -11.33 -3.97
N SER A 47 4.73 -11.61 -2.73
CA SER A 47 4.12 -12.89 -2.36
C SER A 47 2.75 -13.08 -3.03
N LEU A 48 1.95 -12.02 -3.17
CA LEU A 48 0.67 -12.06 -3.88
C LEU A 48 0.88 -12.30 -5.38
N LYS A 49 1.86 -11.63 -6.00
CA LYS A 49 2.20 -11.78 -7.42
C LYS A 49 2.75 -13.17 -7.77
N SER A 50 3.44 -13.82 -6.84
CA SER A 50 4.06 -15.13 -7.06
C SER A 50 3.14 -16.33 -6.79
N ARG A 51 1.87 -16.09 -6.44
CA ARG A 51 0.88 -17.16 -6.24
C ARG A 51 0.64 -17.91 -7.55
N GLN A 52 0.65 -19.24 -7.49
CA GLN A 52 0.38 -20.08 -8.67
C GLN A 52 -1.10 -20.07 -9.07
N GLU A 53 -2.00 -20.06 -8.08
CA GLU A 53 -3.43 -19.97 -8.26
C GLU A 53 -3.94 -18.63 -7.71
N GLY A 54 -4.80 -17.95 -8.46
CA GLY A 54 -5.34 -16.65 -8.03
C GLY A 54 -4.31 -15.53 -8.02
N CYS A 55 -3.29 -15.60 -8.90
CA CYS A 55 -2.41 -14.46 -9.15
C CYS A 55 -3.26 -13.27 -9.64
N PRO A 56 -3.18 -12.12 -8.95
CA PRO A 56 -4.00 -10.97 -9.32
C PRO A 56 -3.40 -10.20 -10.50
N ASP A 57 -4.25 -9.77 -11.42
CA ASP A 57 -3.86 -8.81 -12.46
C ASP A 57 -3.58 -7.42 -11.85
N PHE A 58 -4.31 -7.08 -10.78
CA PHE A 58 -4.20 -5.80 -10.09
C PHE A 58 -4.19 -5.98 -8.57
N ILE A 59 -3.32 -5.23 -7.90
CA ILE A 59 -3.29 -5.12 -6.44
C ILE A 59 -3.60 -3.67 -6.09
N LEU A 60 -4.77 -3.45 -5.48
CA LEU A 60 -5.17 -2.13 -5.01
C LEU A 60 -4.76 -1.97 -3.54
N ILE A 61 -3.95 -0.94 -3.26
CA ILE A 61 -3.49 -0.60 -1.91
C ILE A 61 -4.30 0.60 -1.43
N ASP A 62 -5.10 0.41 -0.39
CA ASP A 62 -5.80 1.51 0.27
C ASP A 62 -4.81 2.32 1.10
N CYS A 63 -4.37 3.45 0.55
CA CYS A 63 -3.39 4.34 1.17
C CYS A 63 -4.09 5.26 2.19
N PRO A 64 -3.54 5.43 3.41
CA PRO A 64 -4.07 6.43 4.34
C PRO A 64 -3.92 7.84 3.78
N ALA A 65 -4.83 8.74 4.19
CA ALA A 65 -4.74 10.16 3.85
C ALA A 65 -3.53 10.83 4.54
N GLY A 66 -3.08 11.94 3.96
CA GLY A 66 -1.92 12.70 4.43
C GLY A 66 -0.60 12.20 3.86
N ILE A 67 0.50 12.75 4.37
CA ILE A 67 1.87 12.51 3.87
C ILE A 67 2.78 11.87 4.93
N ASP A 68 2.17 11.26 5.93
CA ASP A 68 2.87 10.70 7.08
C ASP A 68 3.57 9.37 6.73
N ALA A 69 4.27 8.80 7.71
CA ALA A 69 4.83 7.45 7.70
C ALA A 69 3.96 6.36 7.05
N GLY A 70 2.64 6.42 7.24
CA GLY A 70 1.70 5.46 6.65
C GLY A 70 1.58 5.61 5.13
N PHE A 71 1.60 6.84 4.62
CA PHE A 71 1.61 7.15 3.19
C PHE A 71 2.88 6.59 2.55
N ILE A 72 4.06 6.91 3.11
CA ILE A 72 5.35 6.42 2.62
C ILE A 72 5.38 4.89 2.55
N THR A 73 4.89 4.22 3.60
CA THR A 73 4.81 2.75 3.63
C THR A 73 3.94 2.19 2.52
N ALA A 74 2.78 2.80 2.26
CA ALA A 74 1.83 2.34 1.25
C ALA A 74 2.36 2.53 -0.18
N ILE A 75 3.00 3.68 -0.46
CA ILE A 75 3.51 3.98 -1.81
C ILE A 75 4.77 3.18 -2.16
N THR A 76 5.56 2.73 -1.17
CA THR A 76 6.84 2.02 -1.39
C THR A 76 6.69 0.76 -2.28
N SER A 77 5.52 0.11 -2.27
CA SER A 77 5.25 -1.08 -3.08
C SER A 77 4.41 -0.82 -4.33
N ALA A 78 3.97 0.42 -4.55
CA ALA A 78 3.07 0.77 -5.64
C ALA A 78 3.84 1.02 -6.95
N ASN A 79 3.23 0.63 -8.07
CA ASN A 79 3.76 0.92 -9.42
C ASN A 79 3.13 2.19 -10.02
N GLU A 80 1.89 2.48 -9.63
CA GLU A 80 1.12 3.62 -10.09
C GLU A 80 0.35 4.17 -8.88
N ALA A 81 0.11 5.49 -8.88
CA ALA A 81 -0.66 6.16 -7.84
C ALA A 81 -1.88 6.87 -8.45
N VAL A 82 -3.06 6.63 -7.88
CA VAL A 82 -4.29 7.35 -8.23
C VAL A 82 -4.60 8.35 -7.13
N LEU A 83 -4.44 9.64 -7.45
CA LEU A 83 -4.73 10.72 -6.51
C LEU A 83 -6.20 11.13 -6.60
N VAL A 84 -6.91 10.97 -5.49
CA VAL A 84 -8.32 11.34 -5.38
C VAL A 84 -8.40 12.68 -4.65
N THR A 85 -9.01 13.68 -5.27
CA THR A 85 -9.22 15.02 -4.69
C THR A 85 -10.62 15.55 -4.98
N THR A 86 -11.08 16.47 -4.15
CA THR A 86 -12.33 17.21 -4.39
C THR A 86 -12.02 18.55 -5.07
N PRO A 87 -12.97 19.18 -5.79
CA PRO A 87 -12.77 20.50 -6.40
C PRO A 87 -12.80 21.64 -5.37
N ASP A 88 -12.14 21.46 -4.23
CA ASP A 88 -11.95 22.45 -3.18
C ASP A 88 -10.50 22.93 -3.16
N ILE A 89 -10.28 24.23 -2.91
CA ILE A 89 -8.95 24.85 -2.95
C ILE A 89 -7.99 24.19 -1.95
N THR A 90 -8.48 23.75 -0.80
CA THR A 90 -7.63 23.10 0.21
C THR A 90 -7.22 21.70 -0.24
N SER A 91 -8.16 20.90 -0.76
CA SER A 91 -7.87 19.56 -1.27
C SER A 91 -6.96 19.57 -2.48
N LEU A 92 -7.07 20.57 -3.35
CA LEU A 92 -6.17 20.74 -4.49
C LEU A 92 -4.74 21.10 -4.06
N ARG A 93 -4.57 21.93 -3.03
CA ARG A 93 -3.23 22.28 -2.50
C ARG A 93 -2.55 21.10 -1.82
N ASP A 94 -3.31 20.28 -1.09
CA ASP A 94 -2.76 19.07 -0.47
C ASP A 94 -2.43 18.01 -1.54
N ALA A 95 -3.25 17.89 -2.58
CA ALA A 95 -2.97 17.04 -3.74
C ALA A 95 -1.64 17.42 -4.43
N ASP A 96 -1.40 18.72 -4.66
CA ASP A 96 -0.16 19.22 -5.26
C ASP A 96 1.10 18.84 -4.46
N ARG A 97 1.02 18.87 -3.12
CA ARG A 97 2.11 18.41 -2.25
C ARG A 97 2.36 16.91 -2.39
N VAL A 98 1.30 16.11 -2.50
CA VAL A 98 1.40 14.65 -2.69
C VAL A 98 2.04 14.34 -4.03
N VAL A 99 1.70 15.07 -5.10
CA VAL A 99 2.34 14.94 -6.42
C VAL A 99 3.85 15.17 -6.29
N GLY A 100 4.26 16.27 -5.65
CA GLY A 100 5.70 16.55 -5.46
C GLY A 100 6.44 15.45 -4.69
N LEU A 101 5.79 14.78 -3.73
CA LEU A 101 6.39 13.65 -3.02
C LEU A 101 6.52 12.39 -3.88
N LEU A 102 5.52 12.11 -4.73
CA LEU A 102 5.55 10.96 -5.64
C LEU A 102 6.64 11.13 -6.72
N GLU A 103 6.82 12.34 -7.25
CA GLU A 103 7.87 12.64 -8.23
C GLU A 103 9.29 12.47 -7.65
N CYS A 104 9.49 12.83 -6.37
CA CYS A 104 10.76 12.63 -5.67
C CYS A 104 11.08 11.14 -5.46
N ASP A 105 10.07 10.29 -5.22
CA ASP A 105 10.27 8.86 -5.02
C ASP A 105 10.61 8.14 -6.35
N GLU A 106 9.98 8.53 -7.45
CA GLU A 106 10.26 7.98 -8.80
C GLU A 106 11.69 8.29 -9.28
N SER A 107 12.28 9.40 -8.84
CA SER A 107 13.58 9.87 -9.33
C SER A 107 14.80 9.21 -8.67
N GLY A 108 14.60 8.22 -7.77
CA GLY A 108 15.68 7.36 -7.28
C GLY A 108 16.74 8.06 -6.42
N TYR A 109 16.45 9.25 -5.89
CA TYR A 109 17.36 9.97 -4.99
C TYR A 109 17.17 9.44 -3.56
N LYS A 110 17.82 8.30 -3.27
CA LYS A 110 17.63 7.53 -2.02
C LYS A 110 18.44 8.03 -0.83
N ASP A 111 19.21 9.12 -0.98
CA ASP A 111 20.08 9.67 0.06
C ASP A 111 20.08 11.20 -0.01
N ASP A 112 19.08 11.87 0.58
CA ASP A 112 19.19 13.14 1.34
C ASP A 112 17.80 13.79 1.47
N CYS A 113 17.07 13.44 2.52
CA CYS A 113 16.13 14.31 3.23
C CYS A 113 16.12 13.91 4.71
#